data_AF-A0A932NBK0-F1
#
_entry.id   AF-A0A932NBK0-F1
#
_cell.length_a   1.000
_cell.length_b   1.000
_cell.length_c   1.000
_cell.angle_alpha   90.00
_cell.angle_beta   90.00
_cell.angle_gamma   90.00
#
_symmetry.space_group_name_H-M   'P 1'
#
loop_
_entity.id
_entity.type
_entity.pdbx_description
1 polymer ?
#
loop_
_entity_poly.entity_id
_entity_poly.type
_entity_poly.pdbx_seq_one_letter_code
_entity_poly.pdbx_strand_id
1 'polypeptide(L)'
;MTATADKLNEAKYFLDRAKESPFHTDAFRYNISAFLSASRSITFMMKKEFFSVPGFEKWYEKKVGEMRQDKFMKYLDRQRDITIHERPVQSHPHVSLIEETTGEGTKDLVVLYHLMGTGGATVNVVRSRPLITTAKPTGKIRCCFDDILDEDVMTLCEKHIAKLSKITNECESNFQAPT
;
A
#
# COMPACT_ATOMS: atom_id res chain seq x y z
N MET A 1 -15.31 -17.24 12.84
CA MET A 1 -14.34 -16.26 12.30
C MET A 1 -14.02 -15.31 13.44
N THR A 2 -12.75 -15.11 13.76
CA THR A 2 -12.31 -14.20 14.84
C THR A 2 -12.51 -12.74 14.42
N ALA A 3 -12.59 -11.82 15.39
CA ALA A 3 -12.64 -10.39 15.08
C ALA A 3 -11.35 -9.92 14.39
N THR A 4 -10.22 -10.55 14.74
CA THR A 4 -8.92 -10.35 14.10
C THR A 4 -8.93 -10.75 12.62
N ALA A 5 -9.46 -11.92 12.28
CA ALA A 5 -9.58 -12.38 10.90
C ALA A 5 -10.54 -11.51 10.08
N ASP A 6 -11.62 -11.02 10.69
CA ASP A 6 -12.55 -10.10 10.05
C ASP A 6 -11.86 -8.79 9.66
N LYS A 7 -11.07 -8.19 10.57
CA LYS A 7 -10.24 -7.00 10.25
C LYS A 7 -9.18 -7.27 9.18
N LEU A 8 -8.62 -8.47 9.14
CA LEU A 8 -7.71 -8.86 8.06
C LEU A 8 -8.43 -8.90 6.71
N ASN A 9 -9.66 -9.41 6.67
CA ASN A 9 -10.48 -9.45 5.46
C ASN A 9 -10.92 -8.05 5.02
N GLU A 10 -11.28 -7.17 5.96
CA GLU A 10 -11.58 -5.76 5.68
C GLU A 10 -10.38 -5.04 5.04
N ALA A 11 -9.18 -5.24 5.58
CA ALA A 11 -7.97 -4.68 4.99
C ALA A 11 -7.74 -5.23 3.57
N LYS A 12 -7.84 -6.55 3.36
CA LYS A 12 -7.73 -7.15 2.02
C LYS A 12 -8.75 -6.57 1.04
N TYR A 13 -10.00 -6.40 1.47
CA TYR A 13 -11.07 -5.83 0.65
C TYR A 13 -10.68 -4.45 0.12
N PHE A 14 -10.21 -3.53 0.97
CA PHE A 14 -9.80 -2.20 0.52
C PHE A 14 -8.58 -2.22 -0.40
N LEU A 15 -7.63 -3.14 -0.17
CA LEU A 15 -6.50 -3.30 -1.06
C LEU A 15 -6.94 -3.76 -2.45
N ASP A 16 -7.87 -4.72 -2.52
CA ASP A 16 -8.40 -5.21 -3.79
C ASP A 16 -9.21 -4.12 -4.52
N ARG A 17 -9.98 -3.30 -3.79
CA ARG A 17 -10.66 -2.13 -4.37
C ARG A 17 -9.69 -1.10 -4.92
N ALA A 18 -8.54 -0.88 -4.27
CA ALA A 18 -7.49 -0.02 -4.80
C ALA A 18 -6.92 -0.56 -6.14
N LYS A 19 -6.78 -1.89 -6.28
CA LYS A 19 -6.31 -2.54 -7.53
C LYS A 19 -7.28 -2.38 -8.69
N GLU A 20 -8.58 -2.30 -8.43
CA GLU A 20 -9.61 -2.13 -9.45
C GLU A 20 -9.68 -0.69 -9.98
N SER A 21 -9.15 0.29 -9.24
CA SER A 21 -9.27 1.71 -9.55
C SER A 21 -7.93 2.47 -9.61
N PRO A 22 -6.87 1.95 -10.27
CA PRO A 22 -5.52 2.54 -10.21
C PRO A 22 -5.42 3.92 -10.89
N PHE A 23 -6.37 4.25 -11.78
CA PHE A 23 -6.40 5.51 -12.53
C PHE A 23 -7.48 6.49 -12.05
N HIS A 24 -8.26 6.10 -11.04
CA HIS A 24 -9.20 7.00 -10.37
C HIS A 24 -8.55 7.52 -9.10
N THR A 25 -7.85 8.65 -9.23
CA THR A 25 -6.97 9.21 -8.20
C THR A 25 -7.63 9.27 -6.82
N ASP A 26 -8.88 9.72 -6.72
CA ASP A 26 -9.57 9.81 -5.43
C ASP A 26 -10.02 8.45 -4.89
N ALA A 27 -10.64 7.61 -5.72
CA ALA A 27 -11.06 6.27 -5.31
C ALA A 27 -9.87 5.43 -4.85
N PHE A 28 -8.75 5.51 -5.57
CA PHE A 28 -7.49 4.89 -5.18
C PHE A 28 -7.03 5.39 -3.80
N ARG A 29 -6.94 6.72 -3.62
CA ARG A 29 -6.50 7.34 -2.36
C ARG A 29 -7.40 6.96 -1.18
N TYR A 30 -8.72 6.95 -1.37
CA TYR A 30 -9.67 6.55 -0.33
C TYR A 30 -9.50 5.08 0.04
N ASN A 31 -9.34 4.19 -0.94
CA ASN A 31 -9.11 2.77 -0.68
C ASN A 31 -7.76 2.52 0.01
N ILE A 32 -6.68 3.22 -0.37
CA ILE A 32 -5.39 3.12 0.34
C ILE A 32 -5.50 3.64 1.78
N SER A 33 -6.18 4.77 2.00
CA SER A 33 -6.43 5.30 3.34
C SER A 33 -7.22 4.32 4.21
N ALA A 34 -8.28 3.73 3.65
CA ALA A 34 -9.09 2.72 4.32
C ALA A 34 -8.29 1.45 4.62
N PHE A 35 -7.49 0.96 3.65
CA PHE A 35 -6.56 -0.16 3.83
C PHE A 35 -5.58 0.06 5.00
N LEU A 36 -4.93 1.23 5.05
CA LEU A 36 -3.97 1.57 6.11
C LEU A 36 -4.65 1.60 7.48
N SER A 37 -5.87 2.13 7.55
CA SER A 37 -6.66 2.20 8.78
C SER A 37 -7.11 0.80 9.26
N ALA A 38 -7.60 -0.03 8.34
CA ALA A 38 -8.01 -1.40 8.63
C ALA A 38 -6.81 -2.27 9.06
N SER A 39 -5.67 -2.14 8.38
CA SER A 39 -4.44 -2.91 8.65
C SER A 39 -3.93 -2.73 10.08
N ARG A 40 -3.94 -1.50 10.59
CA ARG A 40 -3.57 -1.22 11.99
C ARG A 40 -4.53 -1.83 13.00
N SER A 41 -5.82 -1.85 12.66
CA SER A 41 -6.85 -2.37 13.55
C SER A 41 -6.70 -3.89 13.77
N ILE A 42 -6.02 -4.61 12.88
CA ILE A 42 -5.77 -6.06 13.01
C ILE A 42 -5.02 -6.37 14.30
N THR A 43 -3.87 -5.72 14.55
CA THR A 43 -3.04 -6.03 15.73
C THR A 43 -3.70 -5.53 17.02
N PHE A 44 -4.45 -4.43 16.94
CA PHE A 44 -5.26 -3.95 18.06
C PHE A 44 -6.38 -4.95 18.43
N MET A 45 -7.13 -5.44 17.45
CA MET A 45 -8.17 -6.45 17.67
C MET A 45 -7.55 -7.75 18.18
N MET A 46 -6.43 -8.19 17.60
CA MET A 46 -5.68 -9.37 18.05
C MET A 46 -5.28 -9.25 19.52
N LYS A 47 -4.69 -8.12 19.93
CA LYS A 47 -4.33 -7.92 21.33
C LYS A 47 -5.55 -7.99 22.23
N LYS A 48 -6.66 -7.35 21.85
CA LYS A 48 -7.90 -7.32 22.65
C LYS A 48 -8.56 -8.70 22.76
N GLU A 49 -8.64 -9.42 21.66
CA GLU A 49 -9.32 -10.71 21.54
C GLU A 49 -8.58 -11.81 22.29
N PHE A 50 -7.26 -11.81 22.26
CA PHE A 50 -6.44 -12.87 22.86
C PHE A 50 -5.76 -12.47 24.18
N PHE A 51 -6.01 -11.27 24.72
CA PHE A 51 -5.33 -10.73 25.91
C PHE A 51 -5.34 -11.69 27.11
N SER A 52 -6.44 -12.39 27.34
CA SER A 52 -6.62 -13.30 28.48
C SER A 52 -6.12 -14.72 28.23
N VAL A 53 -5.61 -15.03 27.03
CA VAL A 53 -5.17 -16.39 26.67
C VAL A 53 -3.76 -16.64 27.23
N PRO A 54 -3.54 -17.72 28.01
CA PRO A 54 -2.22 -18.02 28.56
C PRO A 54 -1.13 -18.10 27.49
N GLY A 55 0.00 -17.42 27.73
CA GLY A 55 1.14 -17.40 26.82
C GLY A 55 1.01 -16.44 25.62
N PHE A 56 -0.18 -15.87 25.36
CA PHE A 56 -0.39 -14.92 24.28
C PHE A 56 0.46 -13.67 24.44
N GLU A 57 0.44 -13.05 25.63
CA GLU A 57 1.14 -11.78 25.86
C GLU A 57 2.63 -11.87 25.52
N LYS A 58 3.32 -12.91 25.98
CA LYS A 58 4.73 -13.16 25.69
C LYS A 58 4.99 -13.36 24.19
N TRP A 59 4.12 -14.11 23.51
CA TRP A 59 4.21 -14.29 22.06
C TRP A 59 3.98 -12.97 21.31
N TYR A 60 2.96 -12.21 21.72
CA TYR A 60 2.57 -10.95 21.10
C TYR A 60 3.65 -9.88 21.27
N GLU A 61 4.27 -9.77 22.44
CA GLU A 61 5.40 -8.86 22.69
C GLU A 61 6.57 -9.15 21.76
N LYS A 62 6.91 -10.43 21.55
CA LYS A 62 7.95 -10.83 20.58
C LYS A 62 7.56 -10.37 19.17
N LYS A 63 6.31 -10.58 18.76
CA LYS A 63 5.80 -10.15 17.44
C LYS A 63 5.81 -8.64 17.27
N VAL A 64 5.44 -7.88 18.30
CA VAL A 64 5.56 -6.42 18.30
C VAL A 64 7.02 -5.99 18.14
N GLY A 65 7.96 -6.69 18.78
CA GLY A 65 9.40 -6.48 18.60
C GLY A 65 9.85 -6.69 17.15
N GLU A 66 9.45 -7.81 16.54
CA GLU A 66 9.72 -8.12 15.12
C GLU A 66 9.13 -7.05 14.18
N MET A 67 7.87 -6.67 14.36
CA MET A 67 7.22 -5.63 13.55
C MET A 67 7.88 -4.25 13.70
N ARG A 68 8.35 -3.91 14.91
CA ARG A 68 9.10 -2.67 15.16
C ARG A 68 10.48 -2.68 14.52
N GLN A 69 11.07 -3.82 14.23
CA GLN A 69 12.36 -3.87 13.52
C GLN A 69 12.16 -3.81 12.00
N ASP A 70 10.96 -4.11 11.52
CA ASP A 70 10.61 -4.07 10.10
C ASP A 70 10.44 -2.63 9.60
N LYS A 71 11.40 -2.18 8.77
CA LYS A 71 11.41 -0.82 8.20
C LYS A 71 10.14 -0.51 7.39
N PHE A 72 9.61 -1.50 6.67
CA PHE A 72 8.44 -1.31 5.82
C PHE A 72 7.15 -1.20 6.65
N MET A 73 6.99 -2.02 7.68
CA MET A 73 5.82 -1.91 8.57
C MET A 73 5.83 -0.60 9.36
N LYS A 74 7.00 -0.17 9.84
CA LYS A 74 7.18 1.15 10.45
C LYS A 74 6.79 2.29 9.52
N TYR A 75 7.22 2.21 8.26
CA TYR A 75 6.91 3.22 7.27
C TYR A 75 5.40 3.33 7.04
N LEU A 76 4.70 2.21 6.82
CA LEU A 76 3.25 2.23 6.58
C LEU A 76 2.44 2.67 7.80
N ASP A 77 2.91 2.36 9.02
CA ASP A 77 2.27 2.88 10.24
C ASP A 77 2.39 4.41 10.31
N ARG A 78 3.55 4.97 9.95
CA ARG A 78 3.74 6.43 9.82
C ARG A 78 2.86 7.03 8.74
N GLN A 79 2.75 6.40 7.57
CA GLN A 79 1.88 6.89 6.49
C GLN A 79 0.43 6.98 6.95
N ARG A 80 -0.03 6.04 7.77
CA ARG A 80 -1.34 6.09 8.40
C ARG A 80 -1.47 7.24 9.40
N ASP A 81 -0.49 7.45 10.27
CA ASP A 81 -0.53 8.57 11.23
C ASP A 81 -0.66 9.91 10.52
N ILE A 82 0.11 10.12 9.45
CA ILE A 82 0.02 11.31 8.58
C ILE A 82 -1.38 11.40 7.95
N THR A 83 -1.87 10.29 7.40
CA THR A 83 -3.17 10.22 6.72
C THR A 83 -4.33 10.64 7.61
N ILE A 84 -4.32 10.20 8.88
CA ILE A 84 -5.42 10.42 9.82
C ILE A 84 -5.33 11.79 10.48
N HIS A 85 -4.13 12.25 10.84
CA HIS A 85 -3.98 13.40 11.73
C HIS A 85 -3.44 14.67 11.06
N GLU A 86 -2.83 14.55 9.88
CA GLU A 86 -2.14 15.67 9.25
C GLU A 86 -2.74 16.03 7.89
N ARG A 87 -2.76 15.08 6.95
CA ARG A 87 -3.20 15.32 5.58
C ARG A 87 -3.69 14.03 4.93
N PRO A 88 -4.65 14.09 3.97
CA PRO A 88 -5.07 12.90 3.23
C PRO A 88 -3.89 12.22 2.51
N VAL A 89 -3.98 10.90 2.30
CA VAL A 89 -3.00 10.15 1.48
C VAL A 89 -2.73 10.92 0.19
N GLN A 90 -1.46 11.21 -0.07
CA GLN A 90 -1.01 11.74 -1.34
C GLN A 90 -0.29 10.61 -2.07
N SER A 91 -0.84 10.24 -3.22
CA SER A 91 -0.26 9.25 -4.12
C SER A 91 -0.19 9.89 -5.49
N HIS A 92 1.01 9.89 -6.08
CA HIS A 92 1.23 10.45 -7.40
C HIS A 92 1.46 9.30 -8.39
N PRO A 93 0.77 9.31 -9.55
CA PRO A 93 1.06 8.37 -10.61
C PRO A 93 2.46 8.67 -11.18
N HIS A 94 3.34 7.69 -11.09
CA HIS A 94 4.66 7.67 -11.70
C HIS A 94 4.64 6.71 -12.88
N VAL A 95 4.95 7.19 -14.08
CA VAL A 95 5.00 6.35 -15.28
C VAL A 95 6.41 6.32 -15.80
N SER A 96 6.99 5.11 -15.79
CA SER A 96 8.22 4.84 -16.51
C SER A 96 7.85 4.47 -17.95
N LEU A 97 8.14 5.34 -18.92
CA LEU A 97 8.21 4.92 -20.31
C LEU A 97 9.54 4.19 -20.51
N ILE A 98 9.47 2.91 -20.86
CA ILE A 98 10.64 2.19 -21.38
C ILE A 98 10.61 2.44 -22.89
N GLU A 99 11.51 3.28 -23.40
CA GLU A 99 11.86 3.20 -24.82
C GLU A 99 12.85 2.04 -24.97
N GLU A 100 12.45 1.00 -25.70
CA GLU A 100 13.40 0.02 -26.23
C GLU A 100 14.23 0.71 -27.32
N THR A 101 15.26 1.48 -26.93
CA THR A 101 16.28 1.89 -27.89
C THR A 101 17.22 0.72 -28.11
N THR A 102 17.30 0.26 -29.36
CA THR A 102 18.35 -0.65 -29.82
C THR A 102 19.69 0.11 -29.82
N GLY A 103 20.26 0.35 -28.63
CA GLY A 103 21.49 1.12 -28.44
C GLY A 103 21.62 1.69 -27.02
N GLU A 104 22.86 1.71 -26.51
CA GLU A 104 23.25 2.08 -25.14
C GLU A 104 22.59 3.36 -24.62
N GLY A 105 21.80 3.21 -23.55
CA GLY A 105 21.36 4.31 -22.68
C GLY A 105 19.85 4.34 -22.45
N THR A 106 19.38 3.63 -21.43
CA THR A 106 18.02 3.80 -20.91
C THR A 106 17.91 5.20 -20.28
N LYS A 107 17.05 6.06 -20.81
CA LYS A 107 16.74 7.36 -20.20
C LYS A 107 15.34 7.30 -19.61
N ASP A 108 15.24 7.41 -18.28
CA ASP A 108 13.95 7.47 -17.59
C ASP A 108 13.23 8.78 -17.94
N LEU A 109 12.08 8.67 -18.60
CA LEU A 109 11.19 9.80 -18.83
C LEU A 109 10.12 9.82 -17.74
N VAL A 110 10.11 10.84 -16.88
CA VAL A 110 9.09 11.00 -15.84
C VAL A 110 7.91 11.79 -16.42
N VAL A 111 6.77 11.12 -16.64
CA VAL A 111 5.52 11.79 -17.05
C VAL A 111 4.61 11.93 -15.83
N LEU A 112 4.39 13.17 -15.38
CA LEU A 112 3.44 13.51 -14.32
C LEU A 112 2.04 13.67 -14.91
N TYR A 113 1.07 12.88 -14.44
CA TYR A 113 -0.32 13.00 -14.86
C TYR A 113 -1.06 13.93 -13.92
N HIS A 114 -1.73 14.93 -14.47
CA HIS A 114 -2.76 15.67 -13.74
C HIS A 114 -4.12 15.10 -14.13
N LEU A 115 -4.65 14.19 -13.31
CA LEU A 115 -5.97 13.60 -13.52
C LEU A 115 -7.02 14.61 -13.03
N MET A 116 -7.55 15.43 -13.94
CA MET A 116 -8.74 16.24 -13.66
C MET A 116 -9.98 15.34 -13.64
N GLY A 117 -10.87 15.60 -12.69
CA GLY A 117 -11.99 14.74 -12.33
C GLY A 117 -12.88 14.28 -13.48
N THR A 118 -13.43 13.07 -13.29
CA THR A 118 -14.59 12.47 -13.97
C THR A 118 -14.70 12.75 -15.47
N GLY A 119 -13.82 12.17 -16.29
CA GLY A 119 -14.12 12.05 -17.73
C GLY A 119 -12.94 11.91 -18.68
N GLY A 120 -11.70 12.14 -18.24
CA GLY A 120 -10.56 11.92 -19.13
C GLY A 120 -9.23 12.21 -18.46
N ALA A 121 -8.29 11.26 -18.55
CA ALA A 121 -6.91 11.51 -18.19
C ALA A 121 -6.28 12.43 -19.25
N THR A 122 -6.04 13.69 -18.92
CA THR A 122 -5.23 14.57 -19.77
C THR A 122 -3.77 14.37 -19.43
N VAL A 123 -3.00 13.89 -20.42
CA VAL A 123 -1.55 13.70 -20.30
C VAL A 123 -0.86 15.03 -20.55
N ASN A 124 -0.49 15.73 -19.50
CA ASN A 124 0.41 16.87 -19.62
C ASN A 124 1.86 16.37 -19.50
N VAL A 125 2.49 16.11 -20.66
CA VAL A 125 3.93 15.77 -20.71
C VAL A 125 4.72 17.02 -20.32
N VAL A 126 5.22 17.07 -19.09
CA VAL A 126 6.19 18.08 -18.66
C VAL A 126 7.51 17.74 -19.32
N ARG A 127 7.75 18.36 -20.49
CA ARG A 127 8.91 18.13 -21.35
C ARG A 127 10.24 18.34 -20.61
N SER A 128 11.16 17.40 -20.76
CA SER A 128 12.54 17.71 -21.16
C SER A 128 12.75 17.20 -22.59
N ARG A 129 12.57 18.13 -23.54
CA ARG A 129 12.67 18.04 -25.02
C ARG A 129 11.59 17.23 -25.77
N PRO A 130 11.07 17.75 -26.91
CA PRO A 130 10.16 16.99 -27.77
C PRO A 130 10.96 16.02 -28.63
N LEU A 131 10.71 14.72 -28.46
CA LEU A 131 11.01 13.73 -29.49
C LEU A 131 9.67 13.18 -29.96
N ILE A 132 9.40 13.39 -31.25
CA ILE A 132 8.28 12.79 -31.96
C ILE A 132 8.62 11.30 -32.06
N THR A 133 7.93 10.46 -31.29
CA THR A 133 8.07 9.00 -31.40
C THR A 133 6.71 8.42 -31.81
N THR A 134 6.72 7.55 -32.82
CA THR A 134 5.57 6.79 -33.32
C THR A 134 5.38 5.47 -32.56
N ALA A 135 6.23 5.18 -31.58
CA ALA A 135 6.13 4.01 -30.72
C ALA A 135 4.98 4.14 -29.73
N LYS A 136 4.14 3.11 -29.64
CA LYS A 136 3.06 2.99 -28.65
C LYS A 136 3.72 2.90 -27.26
N PRO A 137 3.56 3.88 -26.36
CA PRO A 137 4.15 3.78 -25.03
C PRO A 137 3.54 2.60 -24.31
N THR A 138 4.36 1.61 -23.96
CA THR A 138 3.94 0.54 -23.05
C THR A 138 4.43 0.93 -21.66
N GLY A 139 3.79 1.95 -21.08
CA GLY A 139 4.19 2.50 -19.79
C GLY A 139 3.68 1.64 -18.63
N LYS A 140 4.54 1.34 -17.64
CA LYS A 140 4.10 0.79 -16.36
C LYS A 140 3.76 1.97 -15.44
N ILE A 141 2.49 2.10 -15.09
CA ILE A 141 2.02 3.12 -14.14
C ILE A 141 2.21 2.56 -12.73
N ARG A 142 2.99 3.26 -11.90
CA ARG A 142 3.17 3.01 -10.48
C ARG A 142 2.52 4.13 -9.70
N CYS A 143 2.01 3.84 -8.52
CA CYS A 143 1.63 4.91 -7.58
C CYS A 143 2.73 4.98 -6.52
N CYS A 144 3.31 6.16 -6.30
CA CYS A 144 4.33 6.36 -5.27
C CYS A 144 3.78 7.23 -4.14
N PHE A 145 4.22 6.99 -2.90
CA PHE A 145 4.03 7.93 -1.79
C PHE A 145 5.04 9.07 -1.94
N ASP A 146 4.71 10.28 -1.47
CA ASP A 146 5.58 11.46 -1.58
C ASP A 146 7.00 11.23 -1.03
N ASP A 147 7.12 10.39 0.00
CA ASP A 147 8.36 10.15 0.75
C ASP A 147 9.20 8.98 0.20
N ILE A 148 8.66 8.17 -0.72
CA ILE A 148 9.37 7.02 -1.34
C ILE A 148 9.05 6.98 -2.84
N LEU A 149 10.04 7.35 -3.65
CA LEU A 149 9.93 7.37 -5.11
C LEU A 149 10.21 6.01 -5.77
N ASP A 150 10.93 5.11 -5.09
CA ASP A 150 11.50 3.90 -5.73
C ASP A 150 10.61 2.64 -5.63
N GLU A 151 9.75 2.53 -4.62
CA GLU A 151 8.84 1.40 -4.44
C GLU A 151 7.37 1.80 -4.66
N ASP A 152 6.70 0.99 -5.48
CA ASP A 152 5.27 1.14 -5.78
C ASP A 152 4.40 0.88 -4.53
N VAL A 153 3.47 1.80 -4.26
CA VAL A 153 2.53 1.78 -3.12
C VAL A 153 1.82 0.44 -3.02
N MET A 154 1.34 -0.09 -4.14
CA MET A 154 0.61 -1.37 -4.15
C MET A 154 1.51 -2.51 -3.73
N THR A 155 2.74 -2.56 -4.25
CA THR A 155 3.75 -3.54 -3.85
C THR A 155 4.03 -3.47 -2.34
N LEU A 156 4.15 -2.27 -1.77
CA LEU A 156 4.34 -2.07 -0.33
C LEU A 156 3.14 -2.57 0.49
N CYS A 157 1.92 -2.21 0.08
CA CYS A 157 0.68 -2.64 0.72
C CYS A 157 0.50 -4.17 0.66
N GLU A 158 0.84 -4.81 -0.46
CA GLU A 158 0.80 -6.27 -0.62
C GLU A 158 1.80 -6.98 0.30
N LYS A 159 3.04 -6.48 0.36
CA LYS A 159 4.04 -6.98 1.31
C LYS A 159 3.55 -6.85 2.76
N HIS A 160 2.87 -5.75 3.08
CA HIS A 160 2.35 -5.50 4.42
C HIS A 160 1.23 -6.46 4.80
N ILE A 161 0.22 -6.61 3.94
CA ILE A 161 -0.92 -7.48 4.23
C ILE A 161 -0.51 -8.95 4.27
N ALA A 162 0.51 -9.36 3.52
CA ALA A 162 1.08 -10.70 3.59
C ALA A 162 1.73 -10.97 4.96
N LYS A 163 2.47 -9.99 5.50
CA LYS A 163 3.06 -10.09 6.85
C LYS A 163 1.98 -10.17 7.93
N LEU A 164 0.96 -9.30 7.86
CA LEU A 164 -0.16 -9.34 8.80
C LEU A 164 -0.93 -10.66 8.72
N SER A 165 -1.17 -11.17 7.50
CA SER A 165 -1.80 -12.48 7.30
C SER A 165 -1.01 -13.60 7.98
N LYS A 166 0.32 -13.59 7.85
CA LYS A 166 1.19 -14.56 8.52
C LYS A 166 1.08 -14.47 10.05
N ILE A 167 1.12 -13.27 10.61
CA ILE A 167 1.01 -13.05 12.06
C ILE A 167 -0.38 -13.49 12.56
N THR A 168 -1.46 -13.17 11.84
CA THR A 168 -2.82 -13.62 12.17
C THR A 168 -2.93 -15.13 12.16
N ASN A 169 -2.46 -15.79 11.10
CA ASN A 169 -2.50 -17.25 11.01
C ASN A 169 -1.68 -17.93 12.12
N GLU A 170 -0.50 -17.39 12.44
CA GLU A 170 0.31 -17.86 13.56
C GLU A 170 -0.42 -17.69 14.91
N CYS A 171 -1.12 -16.55 15.10
CA CYS A 171 -1.91 -16.30 16.30
C CYS A 171 -3.02 -17.35 16.46
N GLU A 172 -3.85 -17.51 15.43
CA GLU A 172 -5.02 -18.41 15.45
C GLU A 172 -4.63 -19.89 15.52
N SER A 173 -3.43 -20.25 15.04
CA SER A 173 -2.91 -21.61 15.17
C SER A 173 -2.38 -21.91 16.58
N ASN A 174 -1.83 -20.90 17.25
CA ASN A 174 -1.19 -21.07 18.57
C ASN A 174 -2.17 -20.83 19.73
N PHE A 175 -3.22 -20.05 19.50
CA PHE A 175 -4.14 -19.60 20.54
C PHE A 175 -5.58 -19.79 20.08
N GLN A 176 -6.39 -20.39 20.95
CA GLN A 176 -7.83 -20.45 20.74
C GLN A 176 -8.46 -19.17 21.29
N ALA A 177 -9.26 -18.49 20.46
CA ALA A 177 -9.98 -17.31 20.90
C ALA A 177 -10.92 -17.67 22.06
N PRO A 178 -10.99 -16.84 23.12
CA PRO A 178 -11.94 -17.06 24.21
C PRO A 178 -13.37 -16.97 23.66
N THR A 179 -14.22 -17.90 24.09
CA THR A 179 -15.64 -18.02 23.69
C THR A 179 -16.48 -16.87 24.21
#